data_AF-A0A355PAJ3-F1
#
_entry.id   AF-A0A355PAJ3-F1
#
_cell.length_a   1.000
_cell.length_b   1.000
_cell.length_c   1.000
_cell.angle_alpha   90.00
_cell.angle_beta   90.00
_cell.angle_gamma   90.00
#
_symmetry.space_group_name_H-M   'P 1'
#
loop_
_entity.id
_entity.type
_entity.pdbx_description
1 polymer ?
#
loop_
_entity_poly.entity_id
_entity_poly.type
_entity_poly.pdbx_seq_one_letter_code
_entity_poly.pdbx_strand_id
1 'polypeptide(L)' 'TSGEQRLSNFMLWQLAYAELHFSPLLWPDFDGAAFDKALDDFCLRRRRFGMTDEQIEAQGA' A
#
# COMPACT_ATOMS: atom_id res chain seq x y z
N THR A 1 5.46 -9.10 -3.81
CA THR A 1 6.54 -9.43 -4.77
C THR A 1 6.05 -10.54 -5.68
N SER A 2 6.80 -10.85 -6.76
CA SER A 2 6.46 -11.85 -7.79
C SER A 2 5.28 -11.51 -8.71
N GLY A 3 4.78 -10.27 -8.69
CA GLY A 3 3.74 -9.80 -9.61
C GLY A 3 2.30 -10.24 -9.31
N GLU A 4 2.09 -11.17 -8.37
CA GLU A 4 0.76 -11.62 -7.97
C GLU A 4 0.01 -10.55 -7.18
N GLN A 5 -1.28 -10.34 -7.50
CA GLN A 5 -2.17 -9.39 -6.82
C GLN A 5 -3.19 -10.11 -5.92
N ARG A 6 -2.68 -10.78 -4.88
CA ARG A 6 -3.49 -11.53 -3.91
C ARG A 6 -2.81 -11.54 -2.55
N LEU A 7 -3.62 -11.63 -1.50
CA LEU A 7 -3.11 -11.77 -0.13
C LEU A 7 -2.78 -13.21 0.24
N SER A 8 -3.28 -14.20 -0.51
CA SER A 8 -3.00 -15.63 -0.27
C SER A 8 -3.24 -16.07 1.18
N ASN A 9 -4.37 -15.63 1.76
CA ASN A 9 -4.75 -15.90 3.16
C ASN A 9 -3.77 -15.34 4.22
N PHE A 10 -3.00 -14.31 3.87
CA PHE A 10 -2.08 -13.65 4.80
C PHE A 10 -2.78 -12.50 5.53
N MET A 11 -2.83 -12.58 6.87
CA MET A 11 -3.23 -11.50 7.80
C MET A 11 -4.53 -10.76 7.43
N LEU A 12 -5.57 -11.51 7.06
CA LEU A 12 -6.83 -10.95 6.54
C LEU A 12 -7.46 -9.91 7.47
N TRP A 13 -7.46 -10.16 8.78
CA TRP A 13 -8.05 -9.25 9.75
C TRP A 13 -7.19 -8.00 9.96
N GLN A 14 -5.89 -8.19 10.14
CA GLN A 14 -4.95 -7.12 10.46
C GLN A 14 -4.76 -6.15 9.29
N LEU A 15 -4.89 -6.64 8.05
CA LEU A 15 -4.69 -5.85 6.84
C LEU A 15 -5.98 -5.19 6.31
N ALA A 16 -7.09 -5.22 7.06
CA ALA A 16 -8.40 -4.72 6.59
C ALA A 16 -8.37 -3.28 6.04
N TYR A 17 -7.47 -2.43 6.54
CA TYR A 17 -7.25 -1.05 6.06
C TYR A 17 -5.78 -0.74 5.78
N ALA A 18 -4.96 -1.77 5.58
CA ALA A 18 -3.57 -1.59 5.21
C ALA A 18 -3.49 -1.20 3.73
N GLU A 19 -2.53 -0.33 3.40
CA GLU A 19 -2.21 -0.07 2.01
C GLU A 19 -1.49 -1.27 1.39
N LEU A 20 -1.95 -1.71 0.24
CA LEU A 20 -1.39 -2.88 -0.45
C LEU A 20 -0.42 -2.44 -1.54
N HIS A 21 0.84 -2.83 -1.43
CA HIS A 21 1.87 -2.59 -2.44
C HIS A 21 2.25 -3.91 -3.14
N PHE A 22 2.04 -3.99 -4.45
CA PHE A 22 2.36 -5.14 -5.27
C PHE A 22 3.56 -4.85 -6.16
N SER A 23 4.68 -5.52 -5.91
CA SER A 23 5.90 -5.39 -6.71
C SER A 23 6.05 -6.55 -7.71
N PRO A 24 6.39 -6.28 -8.99
CA PRO A 24 6.68 -7.30 -9.99
C PRO A 24 8.03 -8.01 -9.73
N LEU A 25 8.91 -7.43 -8.92
CA LEU A 25 10.21 -8.02 -8.58
C LEU A 25 10.01 -9.35 -7.85
N LEU A 26 10.84 -10.34 -8.18
CA LEU A 26 10.92 -11.59 -7.43
C LEU A 26 11.49 -11.30 -6.03
N TRP A 27 11.17 -12.16 -5.06
CA TRP A 27 11.61 -11.94 -3.67
C TRP A 27 13.14 -11.79 -3.52
N PRO A 28 13.99 -12.59 -4.20
CA PRO A 28 15.43 -12.43 -4.10
C PRO A 28 15.96 -11.10 -4.66
N ASP A 29 15.21 -10.45 -5.56
CA ASP A 29 15.60 -9.20 -6.21
C ASP A 29 15.02 -7.96 -5.49
N PHE A 30 14.26 -8.16 -4.40
CA PHE A 30 13.67 -7.07 -3.64
C PHE A 30 14.67 -6.53 -2.61
N ASP A 31 15.37 -5.45 -2.96
CA ASP A 31 16.42 -4.82 -2.17
C ASP A 31 15.95 -3.56 -1.41
N GLY A 32 16.91 -2.83 -0.81
CA GLY A 32 16.63 -1.59 -0.07
C GLY A 32 16.02 -0.48 -0.95
N ALA A 33 16.48 -0.33 -2.20
CA ALA A 33 15.91 0.66 -3.11
C ALA A 33 14.48 0.30 -3.52
N ALA A 34 14.18 -0.98 -3.69
CA ALA A 34 12.82 -1.46 -3.89
C ALA A 34 11.92 -1.19 -2.67
N PHE A 35 12.46 -1.30 -1.46
CA PHE A 35 11.75 -0.96 -0.24
C PHE A 35 11.49 0.55 -0.12
N ASP A 36 12.48 1.40 -0.39
CA ASP A 36 12.30 2.87 -0.38
C ASP A 36 11.21 3.29 -1.36
N LYS A 37 11.18 2.70 -2.56
CA LYS A 37 10.12 2.94 -3.54
C LYS A 37 8.73 2.51 -3.03
N ALA A 38 8.65 1.41 -2.28
CA ALA A 38 7.39 0.96 -1.68
C ALA A 38 6.93 1.92 -0.57
N LEU A 39 7.87 2.52 0.17
CA LEU A 39 7.58 3.52 1.19
C LEU A 39 7.11 4.84 0.56
N ASP A 40 7.76 5.29 -0.53
CA ASP A 40 7.33 6.46 -1.28
C ASP A 40 5.90 6.28 -1.82
N ASP A 41 5.60 5.11 -2.40
CA ASP A 41 4.25 4.76 -2.84
C ASP A 41 3.25 4.78 -1.68
N PHE A 42 3.63 4.28 -0.50
CA PHE A 42 2.79 4.35 0.69
C PHE A 42 2.49 5.80 1.11
N CYS A 43 3.50 6.67 1.14
CA CYS A 43 3.37 8.06 1.57
C CYS A 43 2.46 8.90 0.67
N LEU A 44 2.31 8.53 -0.60
CA LEU A 44 1.42 9.23 -1.55
C LEU A 44 -0.06 8.86 -1.39
N ARG A 45 -0.38 7.80 -0.65
CA ARG A 45 -1.77 7.33 -0.52
C ARG A 45 -2.51 8.04 0.59
N ARG A 46 -3.72 8.47 0.27
CA ARG A 46 -4.63 9.12 1.21
C ARG A 46 -5.62 8.11 1.79
N ARG A 47 -5.53 7.90 3.10
CA ARG A 47 -6.48 7.06 3.84
C ARG A 47 -7.75 7.85 4.11
N ARG A 48 -8.87 7.33 3.62
CA ARG A 48 -10.16 8.03 3.70
C ARG A 48 -11.00 7.64 4.91
N PHE A 49 -10.78 6.47 5.51
CA PHE A 49 -11.57 5.94 6.64
C PHE A 49 -13.10 6.08 6.48
N GLY A 50 -13.62 6.04 5.25
CA GLY A 50 -15.05 6.22 4.95
C GLY A 50 -15.45 7.62 4.45
N MET A 51 -14.50 8.54 4.24
CA MET A 51 -14.72 9.88 3.71
C MET A 51 -14.59 9.94 2.18
N THR A 52 -15.19 10.96 1.56
CA THR A 52 -14.94 11.34 0.16
C THR A 52 -13.69 12.21 0.04
N ASP A 53 -13.11 12.30 -1.17
CA ASP A 53 -11.89 13.08 -1.40
C ASP A 53 -12.10 14.58 -1.08
N GLU A 54 -13.28 15.12 -1.40
CA GLU A 54 -13.69 16.49 -1.05
C GLU A 54 -13.72 16.74 0.48
N GLN A 55 -14.13 15.74 1.28
CA GLN A 55 -14.16 15.85 2.74
C GLN A 55 -12.75 15.86 3.35
N ILE A 56 -11.81 15.16 2.72
CA ILE A 56 -10.41 15.13 3.12
C ILE A 56 -9.73 16.47 2.79
N GLU A 57 -9.98 17.00 1.58
CA GLU A 57 -9.44 18.30 1.15
C GLU A 57 -10.01 19.47 1.97
N ALA A 58 -11.29 19.44 2.32
CA ALA A 58 -11.92 20.45 3.17
C ALA A 58 -11.39 20.46 4.61
N GLN A 59 -10.83 19.35 5.10
CA GLN A 59 -10.17 19.27 6.41
C GLN A 59 -8.71 19.70 6.41
N GLY A 60 -8.12 20.03 5.25
CA GLY A 60 -6.76 20.56 5.14
C GLY A 60 -5.66 19.52 5.33
N ALA A 61 -5.91 18.27 4.93
CA ALA A 61 -4.92 17.18 4.89
C ALA A 61 -4.37 16.95 3.47
#